data_AF-A0A7L1V8K5-F1
#
_entry.id   AF-A0A7L1V8K5-F1
#
_cell.length_a   1.000
_cell.length_b   1.000
_cell.length_c   1.000
_cell.angle_alpha   90.00
_cell.angle_beta   90.00
_cell.angle_gamma   90.00
#
_symmetry.space_group_name_H-M   'P 1'
#
loop_
_entity.id
_entity.type
_entity.pdbx_description
1 polymer ?
#
loop_
_entity_poly.entity_id
_entity_poly.type
_entity_poly.pdbx_seq_one_letter_code
_entity_poly.pdbx_strand_id
1 'polypeptide(L)'
;PNEGAAYGVQHGHSCSATQDLQRDIEEVKVSFQNKTLALKRIQIMDALRNKLKQDDEDSRQILETMKRIVLLSRTIIDYQQQAHQKEQQLIDLRRKRLSLKNDGRQKLQQIQTMTKRQKEKQSSVNVTEKQRMIDKLEKEREATTIIQNVFQNIIIGSRVNWAEDPSLKAVVLQLEKNVYLQ
;
A
#
# COMPACT_ATOMS: atom_id res chain seq x y z
N PRO A 1 33.89 1.62 37.15
CA PRO A 1 33.53 1.75 35.72
C PRO A 1 34.40 0.83 34.86
N ASN A 2 33.76 0.07 33.95
CA ASN A 2 34.37 -0.69 32.85
C ASN A 2 34.85 -2.16 33.01
N GLU A 3 34.34 -2.94 33.95
CA GLU A 3 34.51 -4.42 33.88
C GLU A 3 33.40 -5.10 33.05
N GLY A 4 32.18 -4.55 33.04
CA GLY A 4 31.06 -5.11 32.26
C GLY A 4 31.21 -5.00 30.73
N ALA A 5 32.00 -4.03 30.24
CA ALA A 5 32.23 -3.84 28.81
C ALA A 5 33.27 -4.81 28.23
N ALA A 6 34.28 -5.21 29.01
CA ALA A 6 35.33 -6.15 28.57
C ALA A 6 34.80 -7.59 28.44
N TYR A 7 33.92 -8.01 29.34
CA TYR A 7 33.29 -9.34 29.30
C TYR A 7 32.31 -9.50 28.13
N GLY A 8 31.54 -8.46 27.78
CA GLY A 8 30.63 -8.49 26.62
C GLY A 8 31.36 -8.58 25.27
N VAL A 9 32.52 -7.93 25.14
CA VAL A 9 33.34 -7.94 23.92
C VAL A 9 34.09 -9.27 23.75
N GLN A 10 34.62 -9.85 24.84
CA GLN A 10 35.28 -11.17 24.78
C GLN A 10 34.30 -12.33 24.52
N HIS A 11 33.09 -12.30 25.09
CA HIS A 11 32.08 -13.32 24.81
C HIS A 11 31.53 -13.25 23.38
N GLY A 12 31.37 -12.05 22.82
CA GLY A 12 30.96 -11.85 21.42
C GLY A 12 32.00 -12.36 20.43
N HIS A 13 33.30 -12.13 20.69
CA HIS A 13 34.39 -12.65 19.86
C HIS A 13 34.55 -14.17 19.95
N SER A 14 34.38 -14.76 21.14
CA SER A 14 34.42 -16.21 21.33
C SER A 14 33.26 -16.92 20.61
N CYS A 15 32.05 -16.34 20.64
CA CYS A 15 30.88 -16.88 19.95
C CYS A 15 30.95 -16.73 18.42
N SER A 16 31.56 -15.64 17.92
CA SER A 16 31.85 -15.47 16.49
C SER A 16 32.90 -16.47 16.00
N ALA A 17 34.00 -16.64 16.74
CA ALA A 17 35.06 -17.56 16.38
C ALA A 17 34.61 -19.04 16.36
N THR A 18 33.69 -19.43 17.25
CA THR A 18 33.12 -20.79 17.24
C THR A 18 32.16 -21.02 16.07
N GLN A 19 31.37 -20.01 15.68
CA GLN A 19 30.52 -20.09 14.49
C GLN A 19 31.34 -20.17 13.20
N ASP A 20 32.43 -19.41 13.11
CA ASP A 20 33.30 -19.43 11.94
C ASP A 20 34.07 -20.76 11.84
N LEU A 21 34.59 -21.28 12.95
CA LEU A 21 35.18 -22.64 12.99
C LEU A 21 34.15 -23.72 12.60
N GLN A 22 32.90 -23.59 13.02
CA GLN A 22 31.84 -24.55 12.65
C GLN A 22 31.52 -24.50 11.15
N ARG A 23 31.52 -23.30 10.56
CA ARG A 23 31.37 -23.10 9.12
C ARG A 23 32.54 -23.73 8.37
N ASP A 24 33.77 -23.49 8.81
CA ASP A 24 34.99 -24.03 8.20
C ASP A 24 35.01 -25.56 8.26
N ILE A 25 34.60 -26.15 9.40
CA ILE A 25 34.47 -27.60 9.55
C ILE A 25 33.44 -28.17 8.56
N GLU A 26 32.28 -27.54 8.44
CA GLU A 26 31.25 -28.03 7.51
C GLU A 26 31.70 -27.88 6.04
N GLU A 27 32.39 -26.79 5.70
CA GLU A 27 32.97 -26.60 4.37
C GLU A 27 34.03 -27.68 4.05
N VAL A 28 34.97 -27.92 4.97
CA VAL A 28 36.01 -28.94 4.79
C VAL A 28 35.38 -30.34 4.68
N LYS A 29 34.35 -30.62 5.47
CA LYS A 29 33.61 -31.89 5.42
C LYS A 29 32.89 -32.08 4.09
N VAL A 30 32.18 -31.07 3.59
CA VAL A 30 31.53 -31.10 2.26
C VAL A 30 32.59 -31.28 1.17
N SER A 31 33.71 -30.57 1.26
CA SER A 31 34.84 -30.69 0.33
C SER A 31 35.43 -32.11 0.32
N PHE A 32 35.66 -32.70 1.49
CA PHE A 32 36.16 -34.06 1.62
C PHE A 32 35.19 -35.10 1.04
N GLN A 33 33.89 -34.96 1.32
CA GLN A 33 32.85 -35.84 0.77
C GLN A 33 32.79 -35.75 -0.76
N ASN A 34 32.85 -34.54 -1.31
CA ASN A 34 32.85 -34.31 -2.77
C ASN A 34 34.08 -34.92 -3.45
N LYS A 35 35.28 -34.72 -2.88
CA LYS A 35 36.52 -35.32 -3.38
C LYS A 35 36.48 -36.85 -3.33
N THR A 36 35.98 -37.41 -2.23
CA THR A 36 35.81 -38.86 -2.07
C THR A 36 34.83 -39.42 -3.10
N LEU A 37 33.72 -38.73 -3.33
CA LEU A 37 32.73 -39.12 -4.34
C LEU A 37 33.31 -39.06 -5.76
N ALA A 38 34.06 -38.01 -6.09
CA ALA A 38 34.73 -37.87 -7.37
C ALA A 38 35.73 -39.01 -7.61
N LEU A 39 36.55 -39.34 -6.59
CA LEU A 39 37.49 -40.46 -6.66
C LEU A 39 36.78 -41.80 -6.90
N LYS A 40 35.72 -42.09 -6.13
CA LYS A 40 34.93 -43.33 -6.30
C LYS A 40 34.32 -43.43 -7.71
N ARG A 41 33.81 -42.31 -8.26
CA ARG A 41 33.28 -42.26 -9.63
C ARG A 41 34.34 -42.55 -10.68
N ILE A 42 35.55 -41.99 -10.52
CA ILE A 42 36.68 -42.26 -11.43
C ILE A 42 37.06 -43.74 -11.39
N GLN A 43 37.18 -44.33 -10.20
CA GLN A 43 37.51 -45.74 -10.03
C GLN A 43 36.48 -46.67 -10.67
N ILE A 44 35.18 -46.40 -10.44
CA ILE A 44 34.09 -47.17 -11.06
C ILE A 44 34.12 -47.02 -12.58
N MET A 45 34.32 -45.80 -13.09
CA MET A 45 34.40 -45.54 -14.53
C MET A 45 35.57 -46.30 -15.19
N ASP A 46 36.72 -46.36 -14.53
CA ASP A 46 37.86 -47.12 -15.02
C ASP A 46 37.57 -48.63 -15.04
N ALA A 47 37.01 -49.18 -13.96
CA ALA A 47 36.59 -50.58 -13.90
C ALA A 47 35.55 -50.92 -14.98
N LEU A 48 34.56 -50.06 -15.20
CA LEU A 48 33.54 -50.21 -16.25
C LEU A 48 34.17 -50.15 -17.64
N ARG A 49 35.08 -49.21 -17.89
CA ARG A 49 35.82 -49.11 -19.16
C ARG A 49 36.60 -50.39 -19.45
N ASN A 50 37.26 -50.96 -18.44
CA ASN A 50 38.02 -52.19 -18.59
C ASN A 50 37.10 -53.39 -18.83
N LYS A 51 35.93 -53.41 -18.20
CA LYS A 51 34.89 -54.42 -18.49
C LYS A 51 34.40 -54.34 -19.93
N LEU A 52 34.04 -53.15 -20.41
CA LEU A 52 33.54 -52.95 -21.78
C LEU A 52 34.53 -53.35 -22.89
N LYS A 53 35.85 -53.41 -22.60
CA LYS A 53 36.86 -53.91 -23.55
C LYS A 53 36.78 -55.42 -23.78
N GLN A 54 36.12 -56.16 -22.90
CA GLN A 54 36.03 -57.62 -22.98
C GLN A 54 35.05 -58.07 -24.08
N ASP A 55 34.15 -57.19 -24.55
CA ASP A 55 33.12 -57.41 -25.60
C ASP A 55 32.35 -58.73 -25.44
N ASP A 56 32.13 -59.14 -24.20
CA ASP A 56 31.25 -60.24 -23.83
C ASP A 56 29.78 -59.78 -23.80
N GLU A 57 28.86 -60.73 -23.65
CA GLU A 57 27.43 -60.44 -23.61
C GLU A 57 27.08 -59.48 -22.45
N ASP A 58 27.75 -59.65 -21.30
CA ASP A 58 27.61 -58.76 -20.16
C ASP A 58 28.03 -57.32 -20.50
N SER A 59 29.13 -57.12 -21.23
CA SER A 59 29.58 -55.82 -21.71
C SER A 59 28.54 -55.14 -22.61
N ARG A 60 27.87 -55.90 -23.48
CA ARG A 60 26.81 -55.38 -24.35
C ARG A 60 25.59 -54.92 -23.55
N GLN A 61 25.15 -55.72 -22.57
CA GLN A 61 24.04 -55.35 -21.67
C GLN A 61 24.37 -54.12 -20.82
N ILE A 62 25.60 -54.03 -20.31
CA ILE A 62 26.09 -52.85 -19.56
C ILE A 62 26.03 -51.61 -20.45
N LEU A 63 26.54 -51.70 -21.70
CA LEU A 63 26.53 -50.57 -22.63
C LEU A 63 25.11 -50.12 -22.99
N GLU A 64 24.20 -51.06 -23.23
CA GLU A 64 22.81 -50.73 -23.52
C GLU A 64 22.15 -50.03 -22.32
N THR A 65 22.38 -50.54 -21.12
CA THR A 65 21.89 -49.94 -19.87
C THR A 65 22.44 -48.53 -19.69
N MET A 66 23.73 -48.31 -19.93
CA MET A 66 24.35 -46.98 -19.90
C MET A 66 23.70 -46.02 -20.89
N LYS A 67 23.44 -46.45 -22.13
CA LYS A 67 22.76 -45.62 -23.13
C LYS A 67 21.37 -45.19 -22.64
N ARG A 68 20.60 -46.13 -22.07
CA ARG A 68 19.28 -45.85 -21.48
C ARG A 68 19.36 -44.86 -20.31
N ILE A 69 20.35 -45.03 -19.42
CA ILE A 69 20.58 -44.11 -18.28
C ILE A 69 20.92 -42.70 -18.77
N VAL A 70 21.78 -42.58 -19.78
CA VAL A 70 22.16 -41.28 -20.35
C VAL A 70 20.95 -40.59 -20.99
N LEU A 71 20.14 -41.33 -21.74
CA LEU A 71 18.91 -40.81 -22.32
C LEU A 71 17.94 -40.31 -21.24
N LEU A 72 17.70 -41.11 -20.21
CA LEU A 72 16.83 -40.74 -19.10
C LEU A 72 17.35 -39.50 -18.36
N SER A 73 18.66 -39.46 -18.11
CA SER A 73 19.30 -38.33 -17.42
C SER A 73 19.17 -37.04 -18.20
N ARG A 74 19.28 -37.10 -19.54
CA ARG A 74 19.03 -35.95 -20.42
C ARG A 74 17.59 -35.46 -20.30
N THR A 75 16.62 -36.37 -20.38
CA THR A 75 15.20 -36.03 -20.24
C THR A 75 14.90 -35.39 -18.87
N ILE A 76 15.51 -35.90 -17.79
CA ILE A 76 15.39 -35.33 -16.44
C ILE A 76 15.93 -33.89 -16.41
N ILE A 77 17.10 -33.65 -16.99
CA ILE A 77 17.70 -32.31 -17.06
C ILE A 77 16.79 -31.35 -17.84
N ASP A 78 16.25 -31.79 -18.98
CA ASP A 78 15.34 -30.98 -19.79
C ASP A 78 14.07 -30.61 -19.01
N TYR A 79 13.49 -31.54 -18.25
CA TYR A 79 12.34 -31.25 -17.39
C TYR A 79 12.69 -30.31 -16.22
N GLN A 80 13.85 -30.49 -15.59
CA GLN A 80 14.32 -29.59 -14.53
C GLN A 80 14.52 -28.16 -15.05
N GLN A 81 15.09 -28.01 -16.25
CA GLN A 81 15.27 -26.71 -16.88
C GLN A 81 13.92 -26.06 -17.19
N GLN A 82 12.96 -26.80 -17.73
CA GLN A 82 11.60 -26.31 -17.97
C GLN A 82 10.90 -25.91 -16.67
N ALA A 83 11.02 -26.70 -15.61
CA ALA A 83 10.45 -26.39 -14.31
C ALA A 83 11.04 -25.07 -13.75
N HIS A 84 12.36 -24.90 -13.82
CA HIS A 84 13.02 -23.69 -13.36
C HIS A 84 12.60 -22.45 -14.18
N GLN A 85 12.46 -22.58 -15.50
CA GLN A 85 11.93 -21.50 -16.34
C GLN A 85 10.50 -21.10 -15.93
N LYS A 86 9.64 -22.08 -15.66
CA LYS A 86 8.26 -21.81 -15.20
C LYS A 86 8.22 -21.16 -13.82
N GLU A 87 9.08 -21.61 -12.91
CA GLU A 87 9.23 -21.01 -11.60
C GLU A 87 9.67 -19.54 -11.70
N GLN A 88 10.65 -19.25 -12.56
CA GLN A 88 11.12 -17.89 -12.80
C GLN A 88 9.99 -17.00 -13.36
N GLN A 89 9.23 -17.49 -14.34
CA GLN A 89 8.05 -16.79 -14.87
C GLN A 89 7.01 -16.50 -13.78
N LEU A 90 6.81 -17.44 -12.87
CA LEU A 90 5.88 -17.30 -11.75
C LEU A 90 6.35 -16.22 -10.76
N ILE A 91 7.65 -16.20 -10.44
CA ILE A 91 8.26 -15.16 -9.59
C ILE A 91 8.07 -13.77 -10.23
N ASP A 92 8.31 -13.65 -11.53
CA ASP A 92 8.14 -12.37 -12.23
C ASP A 92 6.67 -11.91 -12.27
N LEU A 93 5.73 -12.84 -12.48
CA LEU A 93 4.29 -12.54 -12.38
C LEU A 93 3.88 -12.09 -10.97
N ARG A 94 4.41 -12.73 -9.92
CA ARG A 94 4.18 -12.31 -8.53
C ARG A 94 4.72 -10.90 -8.29
N ARG A 95 5.92 -10.59 -8.80
CA ARG A 95 6.52 -9.24 -8.70
C ARG A 95 5.66 -8.20 -9.41
N LYS A 96 5.22 -8.46 -10.65
CA LYS A 96 4.32 -7.57 -11.41
C LYS A 96 3.00 -7.33 -10.69
N ARG A 97 2.38 -8.40 -10.16
CA ARG A 97 1.14 -8.31 -9.38
C ARG A 97 1.31 -7.43 -8.13
N LEU A 98 2.44 -7.59 -7.43
CA LEU A 98 2.73 -6.79 -6.25
C LEU A 98 2.90 -5.30 -6.59
N SER A 99 3.62 -4.99 -7.67
CA SER A 99 3.75 -3.61 -8.17
C SER A 99 2.39 -3.00 -8.46
N LEU A 100 1.56 -3.69 -9.24
CA LEU A 100 0.22 -3.20 -9.60
C LEU A 100 -0.67 -2.97 -8.38
N LYS A 101 -0.60 -3.86 -7.37
CA LYS A 101 -1.33 -3.70 -6.11
C LYS A 101 -0.87 -2.46 -5.34
N ASN A 102 0.43 -2.16 -5.36
CA ASN A 102 0.97 -0.98 -4.71
C ASN A 102 0.57 0.30 -5.44
N ASP A 103 0.66 0.31 -6.77
CA ASP A 103 0.25 1.44 -7.61
C ASP A 103 -1.26 1.73 -7.45
N GLY A 104 -2.07 0.67 -7.43
CA GLY A 104 -3.51 0.77 -7.15
C GLY A 104 -3.81 1.35 -5.77
N ARG A 105 -3.08 0.93 -4.73
CA ARG A 105 -3.20 1.50 -3.38
C ARG A 105 -2.82 2.97 -3.35
N GLN A 106 -1.73 3.35 -4.00
CA GLN A 106 -1.27 4.75 -4.04
C GLN A 106 -2.30 5.65 -4.75
N LYS A 107 -2.82 5.21 -5.91
CA LYS A 107 -3.87 5.95 -6.63
C LYS A 107 -5.15 6.08 -5.80
N LEU A 108 -5.55 5.03 -5.09
CA LEU A 108 -6.72 5.07 -4.21
C LEU A 108 -6.53 6.07 -3.06
N GLN A 109 -5.35 6.10 -2.43
CA GLN A 109 -5.02 7.08 -1.40
C GLN A 109 -5.05 8.51 -1.93
N GLN A 110 -4.56 8.72 -3.16
CA GLN A 110 -4.61 10.02 -3.83
C GLN A 110 -6.07 10.46 -4.06
N ILE A 111 -6.92 9.58 -4.58
CA ILE A 111 -8.35 9.84 -4.79
C ILE A 111 -9.05 10.19 -3.46
N GLN A 112 -8.78 9.43 -2.40
CA GLN A 112 -9.36 9.71 -1.08
C GLN A 112 -8.94 11.08 -0.55
N THR A 113 -7.65 11.43 -0.70
CA THR A 113 -7.12 12.73 -0.27
C THR A 113 -7.72 13.87 -1.07
N MET A 114 -7.84 13.73 -2.39
CA MET A 114 -8.47 14.72 -3.26
C MET A 114 -9.96 14.90 -2.94
N THR A 115 -10.69 13.79 -2.76
CA THR A 115 -12.10 13.80 -2.36
C THR A 115 -12.31 14.50 -1.02
N LYS A 116 -11.45 14.24 -0.02
CA LYS A 116 -11.51 14.90 1.28
C LYS A 116 -11.33 16.42 1.14
N ARG A 117 -10.28 16.85 0.43
CA ARG A 117 -10.02 18.28 0.16
C ARG A 117 -11.18 18.96 -0.58
N GLN A 118 -11.81 18.27 -1.52
CA GLN A 118 -12.96 18.81 -2.25
C GLN A 118 -14.17 18.98 -1.32
N LYS A 119 -14.46 18.00 -0.46
CA LYS A 119 -15.54 18.12 0.54
C LYS A 119 -15.30 19.26 1.53
N GLU A 120 -14.07 19.42 2.00
CA GLU A 120 -13.68 20.55 2.88
C GLU A 120 -13.90 21.89 2.20
N LYS A 121 -13.43 22.05 0.95
CA LYS A 121 -13.66 23.27 0.15
C LYS A 121 -15.15 23.55 -0.09
N GLN A 122 -15.93 22.52 -0.41
CA GLN A 122 -17.36 22.69 -0.64
C GLN A 122 -18.09 23.09 0.65
N SER A 123 -17.71 22.51 1.79
CA SER A 123 -18.22 22.91 3.10
C SER A 123 -17.89 24.38 3.42
N SER A 124 -16.64 24.80 3.22
CA SER A 124 -16.24 26.19 3.48
C SER A 124 -16.94 27.20 2.59
N VAL A 125 -17.11 26.89 1.29
CA VAL A 125 -17.85 27.75 0.35
C VAL A 125 -19.32 27.85 0.76
N ASN A 126 -19.97 26.73 1.06
CA ASN A 126 -21.37 26.72 1.50
C ASN A 126 -21.59 27.53 2.79
N VAL A 127 -20.68 27.43 3.77
CA VAL A 127 -20.74 28.25 5.00
C VAL A 127 -20.58 29.73 4.68
N THR A 128 -19.63 30.08 3.81
CA THR A 128 -19.39 31.47 3.42
C THR A 128 -20.58 32.06 2.65
N GLU A 129 -21.18 31.29 1.74
CA GLU A 129 -22.37 31.70 0.99
C GLU A 129 -23.59 31.88 1.89
N LYS A 130 -23.82 30.96 2.84
CA LYS A 130 -24.87 31.08 3.84
C LYS A 130 -24.69 32.32 4.71
N GLN A 131 -23.47 32.58 5.19
CA GLN A 131 -23.19 33.78 5.98
C GLN A 131 -23.47 35.05 5.19
N ARG A 132 -23.01 35.14 3.94
CA ARG A 132 -23.29 36.28 3.07
C ARG A 132 -24.78 36.50 2.80
N MET A 133 -25.57 35.42 2.72
CA MET A 133 -27.03 35.54 2.59
C MET A 133 -27.67 36.06 3.88
N ILE A 134 -27.23 35.60 5.04
CA ILE A 134 -27.68 36.10 6.36
C ILE A 134 -27.35 37.59 6.49
N ASP A 135 -26.10 37.99 6.21
CA ASP A 135 -25.66 39.39 6.32
C ASP A 135 -26.48 40.33 5.41
N LYS A 136 -26.87 39.85 4.21
CA LYS A 136 -27.74 40.60 3.30
C LYS A 136 -29.15 40.74 3.87
N LEU A 137 -29.73 39.66 4.38
CA LEU A 137 -31.06 39.69 5.00
C LEU A 137 -31.10 40.61 6.21
N GLU A 138 -30.04 40.64 7.03
CA GLU A 138 -29.94 41.55 8.17
C GLU A 138 -29.92 43.02 7.73
N LYS A 139 -29.20 43.36 6.67
CA LYS A 139 -29.20 44.72 6.10
C LYS A 139 -30.55 45.13 5.53
N GLU A 140 -31.21 44.25 4.78
CA GLU A 140 -32.56 44.50 4.24
C GLU A 140 -33.58 44.68 5.37
N ARG A 141 -33.45 43.90 6.46
CA ARG A 141 -34.27 44.05 7.66
C ARG A 141 -34.05 45.40 8.32
N GLU A 142 -32.79 45.79 8.54
CA GLU A 142 -32.46 47.09 9.14
C GLU A 142 -33.04 48.25 8.34
N ALA A 143 -32.89 48.22 7.00
CA ALA A 143 -33.48 49.21 6.11
C ALA A 143 -35.01 49.24 6.21
N THR A 144 -35.66 48.07 6.26
CA THR A 144 -37.12 47.98 6.42
C THR A 144 -37.58 48.57 7.74
N THR A 145 -36.88 48.30 8.85
CA THR A 145 -37.20 48.88 10.17
C THR A 145 -37.02 50.40 10.17
N ILE A 146 -35.96 50.92 9.55
CA ILE A 146 -35.77 52.37 9.41
C ILE A 146 -36.94 52.99 8.62
N ILE A 147 -37.32 52.38 7.49
CA ILE A 147 -38.44 52.84 6.67
C ILE A 147 -39.76 52.82 7.46
N GLN A 148 -40.05 51.72 8.18
CA GLN A 148 -41.22 51.60 9.04
C GLN A 148 -41.27 52.71 10.09
N ASN A 149 -40.16 52.96 10.80
CA ASN A 149 -40.06 54.01 11.81
C ASN A 149 -40.28 55.41 11.22
N VAL A 150 -39.72 55.68 10.03
CA VAL A 150 -39.92 56.95 9.33
C VAL A 150 -41.40 57.15 8.97
N PHE A 151 -42.06 56.14 8.39
CA PHE A 151 -43.48 56.23 8.04
C PHE A 151 -44.38 56.41 9.27
N GLN A 152 -44.11 55.70 10.36
CA GLN A 152 -44.84 55.89 11.62
C GLN A 152 -44.71 57.33 12.14
N ASN A 153 -43.48 57.85 12.19
CA ASN A 153 -43.23 59.22 12.66
C ASN A 153 -43.92 60.28 11.78
N ILE A 154 -43.95 60.08 10.46
CA ILE A 154 -44.67 60.98 9.53
C ILE A 154 -46.18 60.95 9.81
N ILE A 155 -46.78 59.76 9.94
CA ILE A 155 -48.21 59.62 10.19
C ILE A 155 -48.59 60.29 11.51
N ILE A 156 -47.85 60.02 12.59
CA ILE A 156 -48.08 60.62 13.91
C ILE A 156 -47.86 62.14 13.88
N GLY A 157 -46.79 62.62 13.22
CA GLY A 157 -46.45 64.04 13.12
C GLY A 157 -47.38 64.86 12.24
N SER A 158 -48.09 64.23 11.29
CA SER A 158 -49.03 64.88 10.36
C SER A 158 -50.32 65.39 11.01
N ARG A 159 -50.57 65.06 12.29
CA ARG A 159 -51.80 65.41 13.05
C ARG A 159 -53.11 64.93 12.42
N VAL A 160 -53.05 63.98 11.47
CA VAL A 160 -54.23 63.27 10.95
C VAL A 160 -54.75 62.34 12.06
N ASN A 161 -56.07 62.30 12.28
CA ASN A 161 -56.69 61.48 13.32
C ASN A 161 -56.77 60.00 12.89
N TRP A 162 -55.60 59.36 12.77
CA TRP A 162 -55.41 58.00 12.27
C TRP A 162 -56.09 56.92 13.13
N ALA A 163 -56.45 57.22 14.37
CA ALA A 163 -57.12 56.30 15.28
C ALA A 163 -58.63 56.16 15.00
N GLU A 164 -59.24 57.17 14.36
CA GLU A 164 -60.65 57.18 13.98
C GLU A 164 -60.91 56.57 12.60
N ASP A 165 -59.96 56.67 11.66
CA ASP A 165 -60.04 55.98 10.38
C ASP A 165 -59.61 54.50 10.53
N PRO A 166 -60.52 53.53 10.32
CA PRO A 166 -60.21 52.10 10.42
C PRO A 166 -59.07 51.67 9.49
N SER A 167 -58.92 52.33 8.34
CA SER A 167 -57.92 51.99 7.32
C SER A 167 -56.52 52.42 7.75
N LEU A 168 -56.35 53.68 8.16
CA LEU A 168 -55.09 54.18 8.70
C LEU A 168 -54.68 53.48 10.00
N LYS A 169 -55.64 53.19 10.88
CA LYS A 169 -55.39 52.41 12.11
C LYS A 169 -54.81 51.04 11.80
N ALA A 170 -55.33 50.34 10.79
CA ALA A 170 -54.81 49.03 10.38
C ALA A 170 -53.37 49.14 9.83
N VAL A 171 -53.07 50.18 9.04
CA VAL A 171 -51.74 50.40 8.46
C VAL A 171 -50.69 50.70 9.54
N VAL A 172 -51.00 51.59 10.49
CA VAL A 172 -50.08 51.94 11.59
C VAL A 172 -49.80 50.72 12.48
N LEU A 173 -50.82 49.94 12.83
CA LEU A 173 -50.66 48.71 13.62
C LEU A 173 -49.88 47.60 12.89
N GLN A 174 -49.94 47.57 11.55
CA GLN A 174 -49.13 46.65 10.74
C GLN A 174 -47.67 47.09 10.67
N LEU A 175 -47.40 48.40 10.60
CA LEU A 175 -46.04 48.94 10.63
C LEU A 175 -45.35 48.72 11.98
N GLU A 176 -46.10 48.62 13.07
CA GLU A 176 -45.59 48.37 14.44
C GLU A 176 -45.13 46.91 14.64
N LYS A 177 -45.61 45.98 13.80
CA LYS A 177 -45.17 44.58 13.83
C LYS A 177 -43.81 44.44 13.13
N ASN A 178 -42.75 44.45 13.92
CA ASN A 178 -41.41 44.11 13.43
C ASN A 178 -41.42 42.70 12.82
N VAL A 179 -40.75 42.54 11.67
CA VAL A 179 -40.54 41.23 11.06
C VAL A 179 -39.54 40.45 11.93
N TYR A 180 -40.04 39.49 12.71
CA TYR A 180 -39.23 38.52 13.45
C TYR A 180 -39.20 37.20 12.69
N LEU A 181 -38.00 36.65 12.52
CA LEU A 181 -37.82 35.27 12.05
C LEU A 181 -37.98 34.34 13.26
N GLN A 182 -38.83 33.34 13.12
CA GLN A 182 -38.87 32.15 13.98
C GLN A 182 -38.04 31.04 13.34
#